data_AF-C2FXU1-F1
#
_entry.id   AF-C2FXU1-F1
#
_cell.length_a   1.000
_cell.length_b   1.000
_cell.length_c   1.000
_cell.angle_alpha   90.00
_cell.angle_beta   90.00
_cell.angle_gamma   90.00
#
_symmetry.space_group_name_H-M   'P 1'
#
loop_
_entity.id
_entity.type
_entity.pdbx_description
1 polymer ?
#
loop_
_entity_poly.entity_id
_entity_poly.type
_entity_poly.pdbx_seq_one_letter_code
_entity_poly.pdbx_strand_id
1 'polypeptide(L)'
;MIVKYAILMKNFLLILSILLCFTAYSHANDGAFFARGNQLVPINETDISVRKEILTIRKAGDRQVHITVYYEFENPVQDKRITVGFEAMSPSGDVDGTPKYGFHPYMRDFTVKLNNQNLPYKVAYVYDSLYVNNGKIVSEPLDKIKKEIDNVNEVGFNYVYYFDAPFRKGKNSIQHTYTYDISGSIDYQYYLEYVLTAAKRWANKQIDDFTLIVDMGDVT
;
A
#
# COMPACT_ATOMS: atom_id res chain seq x y z
N MET A 1 45.09 -29.58 -41.88
CA MET A 1 43.75 -28.95 -41.96
C MET A 1 42.83 -29.43 -40.82
N ILE A 2 42.64 -30.74 -40.64
CA ILE A 2 41.74 -31.36 -39.65
C ILE A 2 42.01 -30.94 -38.18
N VAL A 3 43.29 -30.86 -37.76
CA VAL A 3 43.66 -30.50 -36.37
C VAL A 3 43.25 -29.06 -36.01
N LYS A 4 43.33 -28.12 -36.95
CA LYS A 4 42.89 -26.72 -36.72
C LYS A 4 41.38 -26.63 -36.53
N TYR A 5 40.60 -27.42 -37.27
CA TYR A 5 39.14 -27.48 -37.12
C TYR A 5 38.74 -28.11 -35.78
N ALA A 6 39.45 -29.14 -35.31
CA ALA A 6 39.18 -29.76 -34.01
C ALA A 6 39.44 -28.80 -32.83
N ILE A 7 40.52 -28.01 -32.90
CA ILE A 7 40.83 -26.99 -31.89
C ILE A 7 39.79 -25.86 -31.93
N LEU A 8 39.39 -25.41 -33.12
CA LEU A 8 38.36 -24.38 -33.29
C LEU A 8 37.00 -24.84 -32.73
N MET A 9 36.62 -26.10 -32.98
CA MET A 9 35.37 -26.70 -32.51
C MET A 9 35.37 -26.89 -30.98
N LYS A 10 36.50 -27.28 -30.39
CA LYS A 10 36.67 -27.36 -28.93
C LYS A 10 36.55 -25.99 -28.26
N ASN A 11 37.16 -24.96 -28.84
CA ASN A 11 37.06 -23.59 -28.32
C ASN A 11 35.64 -23.03 -28.46
N PHE A 12 34.95 -23.33 -29.56
CA PHE A 12 33.55 -22.96 -29.76
C PHE A 12 32.63 -23.62 -28.72
N LEU A 13 32.79 -24.92 -28.49
CA LEU A 13 32.02 -25.65 -27.47
C LEU A 13 32.30 -25.12 -26.07
N LEU A 14 33.55 -24.77 -25.75
CA LEU A 14 33.90 -24.17 -24.46
C LEU A 14 33.24 -22.80 -24.26
N ILE A 15 33.28 -21.93 -25.27
CA ILE A 15 32.63 -20.60 -25.22
C ILE A 15 31.11 -20.75 -25.07
N LEU A 16 30.49 -21.67 -25.82
CA LEU A 16 29.06 -21.97 -25.70
C LEU A 16 28.70 -22.49 -24.31
N SER A 17 29.53 -23.36 -23.73
CA SER A 17 29.33 -23.86 -22.36
C SER A 17 29.40 -22.74 -21.32
N ILE A 18 30.36 -21.82 -21.48
CA ILE A 18 30.52 -20.65 -20.60
C ILE A 18 29.30 -19.73 -20.71
N LEU A 19 28.83 -19.45 -21.93
CA LEU A 19 27.62 -18.64 -22.17
C LEU A 19 26.37 -19.26 -21.53
N LEU A 20 26.19 -20.58 -21.65
CA LEU A 20 25.08 -21.31 -21.02
C LEU A 20 25.17 -21.29 -19.48
N CYS A 21 26.38 -21.37 -18.91
CA CYS A 21 26.57 -21.20 -17.48
C CYS A 21 26.21 -19.77 -17.02
N PHE A 22 26.56 -18.73 -17.80
CA PHE A 22 26.19 -17.35 -17.45
C PHE A 22 24.68 -17.11 -17.47
N THR A 23 23.94 -17.71 -18.41
CA THR A 23 22.47 -17.61 -18.42
C THR A 23 21.79 -18.34 -17.25
N ALA A 24 22.46 -19.30 -16.61
CA ALA A 24 21.95 -19.97 -15.41
C ALA A 24 22.09 -19.13 -14.14
N TYR A 25 22.90 -18.06 -14.17
CA TYR A 25 23.10 -17.12 -13.05
C TYR A 25 22.46 -15.75 -13.28
N SER A 26 21.83 -15.52 -14.43
CA SER A 26 21.06 -14.29 -14.67
C SER A 26 19.72 -14.39 -13.96
N HIS A 27 19.60 -13.73 -12.81
CA HIS A 27 18.31 -13.40 -12.21
C HIS A 27 17.81 -12.12 -12.86
N ALA A 28 16.69 -12.19 -13.58
CA ALA A 28 15.91 -11.00 -13.89
C ALA A 28 15.14 -10.63 -12.63
N ASN A 29 15.40 -9.45 -12.06
CA ASN A 29 14.60 -8.88 -10.98
C ASN A 29 13.70 -7.80 -11.57
N ASP A 30 12.48 -8.15 -11.95
CA ASP A 30 11.62 -7.23 -12.70
C ASP A 30 11.07 -6.10 -11.80
N GLY A 31 10.95 -6.34 -10.48
CA GLY A 31 10.64 -5.32 -9.49
C GLY A 31 9.75 -5.83 -8.35
N ALA A 32 9.72 -5.07 -7.26
CA ALA A 32 8.89 -5.34 -6.09
C ALA A 32 7.99 -4.15 -5.82
N PHE A 33 6.69 -4.38 -5.85
CA PHE A 33 5.67 -3.47 -5.36
C PHE A 33 5.35 -3.85 -3.90
N PHE A 34 5.73 -3.01 -2.95
CA PHE A 34 5.49 -3.27 -1.53
C PHE A 34 4.13 -2.77 -1.06
N ALA A 35 3.81 -1.50 -1.35
CA ALA A 35 2.57 -0.87 -0.91
C ALA A 35 2.34 0.44 -1.67
N ARG A 36 1.12 0.98 -1.53
CA ARG A 36 0.80 2.37 -1.84
C ARG A 36 0.04 3.03 -0.70
N GLY A 37 0.20 4.34 -0.57
CA GLY A 37 -0.62 5.14 0.32
C GLY A 37 -2.02 5.37 -0.25
N ASN A 38 -2.95 5.70 0.63
CA ASN A 38 -4.34 5.96 0.26
C ASN A 38 -4.98 6.96 1.20
N GLN A 39 -6.10 7.55 0.78
CA GLN A 39 -6.93 8.35 1.65
C GLN A 39 -7.85 7.48 2.50
N LEU A 40 -8.34 8.07 3.60
CA LEU A 40 -9.47 7.51 4.32
C LEU A 40 -10.74 7.60 3.46
N VAL A 41 -11.56 6.55 3.52
CA VAL A 41 -12.86 6.48 2.84
C VAL A 41 -13.97 6.17 3.82
N PRO A 42 -15.18 6.72 3.65
CA PRO A 42 -16.32 6.28 4.42
C PRO A 42 -16.81 4.94 3.84
N ILE A 43 -17.14 3.97 4.70
CA ILE A 43 -17.64 2.66 4.26
C ILE A 43 -19.06 2.75 3.68
N ASN A 44 -19.81 3.76 4.12
CA ASN A 44 -21.16 4.07 3.65
C ASN A 44 -21.21 5.52 3.18
N GLU A 45 -22.19 5.82 2.32
CA GLU A 45 -22.47 7.20 1.95
C GLU A 45 -22.68 8.09 3.18
N THR A 46 -22.20 9.32 3.09
CA THR A 46 -22.24 10.28 4.20
C THR A 46 -22.32 11.70 3.64
N ASP A 47 -22.91 12.61 4.42
CA ASP A 47 -22.90 14.06 4.19
C ASP A 47 -21.60 14.74 4.68
N ILE A 48 -20.66 13.98 5.25
CA ILE A 48 -19.37 14.49 5.73
C ILE A 48 -18.46 14.79 4.55
N SER A 49 -17.87 15.99 4.53
CA SER A 49 -17.00 16.48 3.46
C SER A 49 -15.54 16.59 3.90
N VAL A 50 -14.59 16.34 3.00
CA VAL A 50 -13.16 16.59 3.22
C VAL A 50 -12.84 18.03 2.84
N ARG A 51 -12.55 18.90 3.83
CA ARG A 51 -12.22 20.30 3.60
C ARG A 51 -10.73 20.54 3.40
N LYS A 52 -9.89 19.75 4.06
CA LYS A 52 -8.44 19.88 3.97
C LYS A 52 -7.78 18.51 4.08
N GLU A 53 -6.71 18.33 3.32
CA GLU A 53 -5.76 17.23 3.50
C GLU A 53 -4.32 17.78 3.44
N ILE A 54 -3.52 17.40 4.43
CA ILE A 54 -2.08 17.62 4.46
C ILE A 54 -1.42 16.24 4.49
N LEU A 55 -0.92 15.81 3.33
CA LEU A 55 -0.13 14.60 3.19
C LEU A 55 1.34 14.95 3.42
N THR A 56 1.95 14.33 4.44
CA THR A 56 3.38 14.47 4.72
C THR A 56 4.08 13.13 4.56
N ILE A 57 5.09 13.11 3.71
CA ILE A 57 5.95 11.97 3.41
C ILE A 57 7.34 12.29 3.94
N ARG A 58 7.84 11.50 4.89
CA ARG A 58 9.20 11.66 5.43
C ARG A 58 10.02 10.40 5.24
N LYS A 59 11.28 10.54 4.84
CA LYS A 59 12.24 9.42 4.88
C LYS A 59 12.37 8.93 6.33
N ALA A 60 12.23 7.63 6.54
CA ALA A 60 12.37 6.97 7.84
C ALA A 60 13.57 6.01 7.89
N GLY A 61 14.17 5.71 6.74
CA GLY A 61 15.33 4.85 6.56
C GLY A 61 15.68 4.74 5.07
N ASP A 62 16.59 3.85 4.71
CA ASP A 62 17.08 3.73 3.32
C ASP A 62 15.99 3.36 2.31
N ARG A 63 15.01 2.54 2.72
CA ARG A 63 13.90 2.12 1.86
C ARG A 63 12.54 2.23 2.57
N GLN A 64 12.40 3.19 3.47
CA GLN A 64 11.17 3.36 4.28
C GLN A 64 10.75 4.82 4.31
N VAL A 65 9.45 5.04 4.22
CA VAL A 65 8.83 6.35 4.45
C VAL A 65 7.85 6.27 5.60
N HIS A 66 7.87 7.31 6.43
CA HIS A 66 6.83 7.58 7.40
C HIS A 66 5.81 8.54 6.77
N ILE A 67 4.56 8.10 6.71
CA ILE A 67 3.44 8.90 6.23
C ILE A 67 2.65 9.43 7.41
N THR A 68 2.34 10.72 7.36
CA THR A 68 1.35 11.36 8.21
C THR A 68 0.35 12.06 7.32
N VAL A 69 -0.94 11.76 7.51
CA VAL A 69 -2.00 12.46 6.79
C VAL A 69 -2.93 13.10 7.79
N TYR A 70 -3.03 14.42 7.72
CA TYR A 70 -3.95 15.22 8.51
C TYR A 70 -5.12 15.66 7.64
N TYR A 71 -6.32 15.56 8.17
CA TYR A 71 -7.55 15.97 7.51
C TYR A 71 -8.32 16.97 8.36
N GLU A 72 -9.01 17.89 7.69
CA GLU A 72 -10.16 18.59 8.28
C GLU A 72 -11.43 18.16 7.55
N PHE A 73 -12.40 17.73 8.34
CA PHE A 73 -13.70 17.29 7.88
C PHE A 73 -14.79 18.22 8.39
N GLU A 74 -15.85 18.36 7.61
CA GLU A 74 -17.06 19.07 8.00
C GLU A 74 -18.26 18.12 8.06
N ASN A 75 -18.91 18.03 9.23
CA ASN A 75 -20.15 17.30 9.43
C ASN A 75 -21.33 18.30 9.56
N PRO A 76 -22.17 18.47 8.52
CA PRO A 76 -23.16 19.55 8.46
C PRO A 76 -24.37 19.34 9.36
N VAL A 77 -24.63 18.10 9.81
CA VAL A 77 -25.87 17.69 10.47
C VAL A 77 -25.73 17.69 12.00
N GLN A 78 -25.81 16.51 12.61
CA GLN A 78 -25.68 16.26 14.05
C GLN A 78 -24.53 15.30 14.30
N ASP A 79 -24.17 15.13 15.57
CA ASP A 79 -23.19 14.14 15.99
C ASP A 79 -23.58 12.75 15.47
N LYS A 80 -22.65 12.06 14.83
CA LYS A 80 -22.88 10.73 14.28
C LYS A 80 -21.61 9.90 14.25
N ARG A 81 -21.80 8.59 14.35
CA ARG A 81 -20.72 7.60 14.22
C ARG A 81 -20.80 6.98 12.84
N ILE A 82 -19.68 6.97 12.12
CA ILE A 82 -19.54 6.28 10.84
C ILE A 82 -18.34 5.33 10.89
N THR A 83 -18.37 4.27 10.09
CA THR A 83 -17.19 3.44 9.88
C THR A 83 -16.36 4.04 8.74
N VAL A 84 -15.07 4.23 9.01
CA VAL A 84 -14.09 4.76 8.06
C VAL A 84 -13.05 3.67 7.80
N GLY A 85 -12.63 3.54 6.55
CA GLY A 85 -11.63 2.57 6.11
C GLY A 85 -10.39 3.24 5.50
N PHE A 86 -9.27 2.54 5.58
CA PHE A 86 -8.04 2.77 4.83
C PHE A 86 -7.76 1.50 4.03
N GLU A 87 -7.83 1.61 2.70
CA GLU A 87 -7.63 0.48 1.78
C GLU A 87 -6.15 0.36 1.43
N ALA A 88 -5.52 -0.73 1.85
CA ALA A 88 -4.14 -1.06 1.56
C ALA A 88 -4.09 -2.22 0.56
N MET A 89 -3.57 -1.95 -0.63
CA MET A 89 -3.37 -2.95 -1.67
C MET A 89 -2.23 -3.88 -1.28
N SER A 90 -2.37 -5.17 -1.57
CA SER A 90 -1.33 -6.14 -1.29
C SER A 90 -0.07 -5.96 -2.15
N PRO A 91 1.08 -6.45 -1.67
CA PRO A 91 2.33 -6.44 -2.42
C PRO A 91 2.25 -7.37 -3.65
N SER A 92 3.08 -7.09 -4.65
CA SER A 92 3.22 -7.93 -5.83
C SER A 92 4.62 -7.82 -6.47
N GLY A 93 4.97 -8.79 -7.30
CA GLY A 93 6.30 -8.88 -7.93
C GLY A 93 7.27 -9.65 -7.05
N ASP A 94 8.57 -9.30 -7.09
CA ASP A 94 9.65 -10.03 -6.39
C ASP A 94 9.65 -9.79 -4.86
N VAL A 95 8.55 -10.13 -4.20
CA VAL A 95 8.26 -9.84 -2.80
C VAL A 95 7.26 -10.84 -2.22
N ASP A 96 7.36 -11.15 -0.91
CA ASP A 96 6.41 -12.03 -0.24
C ASP A 96 5.20 -11.24 0.31
N GLY A 97 4.06 -11.39 -0.35
CA GLY A 97 2.78 -10.77 0.01
C GLY A 97 2.04 -11.41 1.19
N THR A 98 2.57 -12.48 1.79
CA THR A 98 1.92 -13.21 2.88
C THR A 98 1.71 -12.30 4.11
N PRO A 99 0.53 -12.30 4.76
CA PRO A 99 0.27 -11.45 5.93
C PRO A 99 1.23 -11.75 7.09
N LYS A 100 1.80 -10.69 7.68
CA LYS A 100 2.65 -10.78 8.88
C LYS A 100 1.85 -10.43 10.12
N TYR A 101 1.68 -11.38 11.03
CA TYR A 101 0.89 -11.21 12.25
C TYR A 101 -0.56 -10.72 12.01
N GLY A 102 -1.12 -11.04 10.85
CA GLY A 102 -2.45 -10.58 10.43
C GLY A 102 -2.48 -9.17 9.82
N PHE A 103 -1.33 -8.54 9.61
CA PHE A 103 -1.22 -7.22 9.00
C PHE A 103 -0.58 -7.30 7.62
N HIS A 104 -0.66 -6.16 6.93
CA HIS A 104 0.03 -5.95 5.66
C HIS A 104 1.56 -6.10 5.87
N PRO A 105 2.26 -6.95 5.12
CA PRO A 105 3.65 -7.33 5.43
C PRO A 105 4.68 -6.21 5.32
N TYR A 106 4.34 -5.11 4.63
CA TYR A 106 5.20 -3.95 4.40
C TYR A 106 4.56 -2.62 4.80
N MET A 107 3.47 -2.65 5.58
CA MET A 107 2.91 -1.45 6.20
C MET A 107 2.79 -1.70 7.70
N ARG A 108 3.33 -0.78 8.49
CA ARG A 108 3.47 -0.93 9.95
C ARG A 108 3.09 0.36 10.66
N ASP A 109 2.88 0.24 11.96
CA ASP A 109 2.62 1.37 12.87
C ASP A 109 1.43 2.23 12.43
N PHE A 110 0.38 1.58 11.90
CA PHE A 110 -0.85 2.27 11.56
C PHE A 110 -1.49 2.83 12.82
N THR A 111 -1.67 4.15 12.88
CA THR A 111 -2.41 4.81 13.95
C THR A 111 -3.45 5.75 13.37
N VAL A 112 -4.52 5.99 14.12
CA VAL A 112 -5.52 7.00 13.77
C VAL A 112 -6.01 7.74 15.00
N LYS A 113 -6.15 9.05 14.85
CA LYS A 113 -6.68 9.97 15.85
C LYS A 113 -7.84 10.75 15.27
N LEU A 114 -8.94 10.84 16.00
CA LEU A 114 -10.05 11.76 15.71
C LEU A 114 -10.10 12.79 16.82
N ASN A 115 -10.03 14.09 16.48
CA ASN A 115 -10.07 15.19 17.43
C ASN A 115 -9.10 14.98 18.62
N ASN A 116 -7.86 14.59 18.31
CA ASN A 116 -6.77 14.26 19.25
C ASN A 116 -6.97 12.99 20.11
N GLN A 117 -8.04 12.22 19.90
CA GLN A 117 -8.26 10.94 20.58
C GLN A 117 -7.85 9.77 19.69
N ASN A 118 -7.00 8.88 20.20
CA ASN A 118 -6.65 7.64 19.50
C ASN A 118 -7.90 6.77 19.33
N LEU A 119 -8.11 6.23 18.13
CA LEU A 119 -9.17 5.27 17.86
C LEU A 119 -8.57 3.87 17.68
N PRO A 120 -9.18 2.82 18.24
CA PRO A 120 -8.84 1.45 17.88
C PRO A 120 -9.29 1.17 16.45
N TYR A 121 -8.58 0.28 15.77
CA TYR A 121 -8.93 -0.18 14.43
C TYR A 121 -8.95 -1.70 14.36
N LYS A 122 -9.56 -2.22 13.31
CA LYS A 122 -9.57 -3.63 12.91
C LYS A 122 -9.02 -3.75 11.50
N VAL A 123 -8.58 -4.95 11.12
CA VAL A 123 -8.12 -5.27 9.77
C VAL A 123 -9.09 -6.28 9.18
N ALA A 124 -9.57 -6.01 7.96
CA ALA A 124 -10.32 -6.95 7.15
C ALA A 124 -9.48 -7.40 5.96
N TYR A 125 -9.68 -8.65 5.52
CA TYR A 125 -9.12 -9.20 4.29
C TYR A 125 -10.22 -9.32 3.24
N VAL A 126 -9.98 -8.75 2.07
CA VAL A 126 -11.01 -8.56 1.04
C VAL A 126 -10.49 -8.92 -0.35
N TYR A 127 -11.25 -9.64 -1.17
CA TYR A 127 -10.78 -10.04 -2.51
C TYR A 127 -10.89 -8.91 -3.54
N ASP A 128 -11.93 -8.09 -3.44
CA ASP A 128 -12.24 -7.07 -4.43
C ASP A 128 -12.81 -5.80 -3.79
N SER A 129 -13.20 -4.82 -4.61
CA SER A 129 -13.79 -3.55 -4.17
C SER A 129 -15.24 -3.65 -3.66
N LEU A 130 -15.90 -4.80 -3.80
CA LEU A 130 -17.28 -5.05 -3.38
C LEU A 130 -17.35 -5.67 -1.98
N TYR A 131 -16.34 -5.40 -1.15
CA TYR A 131 -16.22 -5.90 0.22
C TYR A 131 -17.24 -5.31 1.21
N VAL A 132 -18.09 -4.37 0.78
CA VAL A 132 -19.15 -3.79 1.59
C VAL A 132 -20.49 -4.43 1.20
N ASN A 133 -21.09 -5.16 2.14
CA ASN A 133 -22.43 -5.74 1.98
C ASN A 133 -23.36 -5.19 3.06
N ASN A 134 -24.49 -4.62 2.65
CA ASN A 134 -25.48 -3.99 3.54
C ASN A 134 -24.82 -3.02 4.56
N GLY A 135 -23.87 -2.24 4.07
CA GLY A 135 -23.13 -1.23 4.82
C GLY A 135 -22.15 -1.76 5.86
N LYS A 136 -21.79 -3.04 5.79
CA LYS A 136 -20.80 -3.69 6.65
C LYS A 136 -19.67 -4.25 5.81
N ILE A 137 -18.45 -4.17 6.35
CA ILE A 137 -17.29 -4.82 5.75
C ILE A 137 -17.42 -6.33 5.92
N VAL A 138 -17.34 -7.06 4.82
CA VAL A 138 -17.24 -8.51 4.77
C VAL A 138 -15.75 -8.85 4.70
N SER A 139 -15.23 -9.43 5.79
CA SER A 139 -13.86 -9.89 5.85
C SER A 139 -13.79 -11.40 5.72
N GLU A 140 -12.80 -11.88 4.99
CA GLU A 140 -12.43 -13.29 4.98
C GLU A 140 -11.67 -13.66 6.26
N PRO A 141 -11.72 -14.93 6.70
CA PRO A 141 -10.87 -15.42 7.79
C PRO A 141 -9.40 -15.50 7.39
N LEU A 142 -8.48 -15.12 8.29
CA LEU A 142 -7.03 -15.17 8.06
C LEU A 142 -6.53 -16.57 7.65
N ASP A 143 -7.06 -17.62 8.30
CA ASP A 143 -6.65 -18.99 8.00
C ASP A 143 -7.13 -19.47 6.63
N LYS A 144 -8.22 -18.89 6.12
CA LYS A 144 -8.70 -19.19 4.77
C LYS A 144 -7.79 -18.54 3.75
N ILE A 145 -7.55 -17.22 3.85
CA ILE A 145 -6.69 -16.52 2.88
C ILE A 145 -5.28 -17.10 2.85
N LYS A 146 -4.71 -17.52 3.99
CA LYS A 146 -3.37 -18.13 4.04
C LYS A 146 -3.30 -19.48 3.30
N LYS A 147 -4.40 -20.24 3.29
CA LYS A 147 -4.47 -21.53 2.59
C LYS A 147 -4.64 -21.38 1.08
N GLU A 148 -5.17 -20.24 0.64
CA GLU A 148 -5.41 -19.93 -0.78
C GLU A 148 -4.20 -19.22 -1.44
N ILE A 149 -3.12 -18.95 -0.71
CA ILE A 149 -1.89 -18.39 -1.28
C ILE A 149 -1.15 -19.52 -2.02
N ASP A 150 -1.35 -19.55 -3.34
CA ASP A 150 -0.60 -20.43 -4.25
C ASP A 150 0.71 -19.77 -4.74
N ASN A 151 0.72 -18.44 -4.83
CA ASN A 151 1.88 -17.63 -5.22
C ASN A 151 2.09 -16.50 -4.21
N VAL A 152 3.20 -16.54 -3.47
CA VAL A 152 3.52 -15.50 -2.47
C VAL A 152 3.82 -14.15 -3.12
N ASN A 153 4.24 -14.13 -4.39
CA ASN A 153 4.56 -12.94 -5.17
C ASN A 153 3.31 -12.22 -5.72
N GLU A 154 2.13 -12.82 -5.59
CA GLU A 154 0.85 -12.25 -6.02
C GLU A 154 -0.29 -12.84 -5.19
N VAL A 155 -0.58 -12.20 -4.06
CA VAL A 155 -1.68 -12.66 -3.19
C VAL A 155 -3.02 -12.10 -3.67
N GLY A 156 -4.04 -12.94 -3.74
CA GLY A 156 -5.34 -12.60 -4.34
C GLY A 156 -6.29 -11.75 -3.49
N PHE A 157 -5.82 -11.09 -2.43
CA PHE A 157 -6.65 -10.29 -1.51
C PHE A 157 -5.95 -8.98 -1.14
N ASN A 158 -6.68 -8.05 -0.53
CA ASN A 158 -6.22 -6.75 -0.02
C ASN A 158 -6.63 -6.56 1.44
N TYR A 159 -6.19 -5.47 2.05
CA TYR A 159 -6.46 -5.14 3.45
C TYR A 159 -7.32 -3.88 3.56
N VAL A 160 -8.27 -3.88 4.50
CA VAL A 160 -8.97 -2.66 4.92
C VAL A 160 -8.77 -2.46 6.41
N TYR A 161 -8.07 -1.40 6.78
CA TYR A 161 -7.92 -0.96 8.16
C TYR A 161 -9.11 -0.07 8.47
N TYR A 162 -9.99 -0.49 9.36
CA TYR A 162 -11.25 0.22 9.60
C TYR A 162 -11.50 0.50 11.08
N PHE A 163 -12.19 1.59 11.35
CA PHE A 163 -12.49 2.08 12.69
C PHE A 163 -13.80 2.87 12.70
N ASP A 164 -14.44 2.91 13.87
CA ASP A 164 -15.63 3.72 14.07
C ASP A 164 -15.25 5.13 14.52
N ALA A 165 -15.65 6.13 13.74
CA ALA A 165 -15.33 7.54 13.94
C ALA A 165 -16.57 8.31 14.45
N PRO A 166 -16.61 8.73 15.72
CA PRO A 166 -17.67 9.58 16.27
C PRO A 166 -17.46 11.05 15.89
N PHE A 167 -17.95 11.45 14.71
CA PHE A 167 -17.93 12.85 14.27
C PHE A 167 -18.91 13.68 15.10
N ARG A 168 -18.43 14.81 15.64
CA ARG A 168 -19.31 15.87 16.17
C ARG A 168 -19.88 16.71 15.03
N LYS A 169 -20.96 17.45 15.25
CA LYS A 169 -21.41 18.50 14.33
C LYS A 169 -20.29 19.52 14.09
N GLY A 170 -20.16 19.98 12.86
CA GLY A 170 -19.16 20.96 12.44
C GLY A 170 -17.80 20.35 12.15
N LYS A 171 -16.74 21.10 12.47
CA LYS A 171 -15.35 20.74 12.18
C LYS A 171 -14.84 19.59 13.04
N ASN A 172 -14.26 18.61 12.37
CA ASN A 172 -13.53 17.48 12.94
C ASN A 172 -12.14 17.38 12.31
N SER A 173 -11.16 16.88 13.06
CA SER A 173 -9.84 16.55 12.52
C SER A 173 -9.57 15.06 12.64
N ILE A 174 -9.04 14.46 11.57
CA ILE A 174 -8.49 13.10 11.64
C ILE A 174 -7.02 13.19 11.28
N GLN A 175 -6.17 12.50 12.03
CA GLN A 175 -4.79 12.25 11.63
C GLN A 175 -4.56 10.74 11.63
N HIS A 176 -4.05 10.20 10.54
CA HIS A 176 -3.51 8.85 10.54
C HIS A 176 -2.03 8.84 10.20
N THR A 177 -1.33 7.82 10.66
CA THR A 177 0.09 7.60 10.38
C THR A 177 0.32 6.15 10.01
N TYR A 178 1.34 5.89 9.21
CA TYR A 178 1.87 4.55 8.97
C TYR A 178 3.27 4.67 8.36
N THR A 179 4.04 3.60 8.47
CA THR A 179 5.33 3.48 7.78
C THR A 179 5.22 2.37 6.76
N TYR A 180 5.75 2.56 5.55
CA TYR A 180 5.84 1.47 4.58
C TYR A 180 7.15 1.45 3.82
N ASP A 181 7.45 0.28 3.24
CA ASP A 181 8.66 0.03 2.48
C ASP A 181 8.49 0.53 1.04
N ILE A 182 9.50 1.25 0.52
CA ILE A 182 9.41 1.91 -0.80
C ILE A 182 9.65 0.89 -1.91
N SER A 183 8.69 0.81 -2.84
CA SER A 183 8.73 -0.04 -4.03
C SER A 183 9.90 0.31 -4.95
N GLY A 184 10.26 -0.59 -5.85
CA GLY A 184 11.35 -0.37 -6.80
C GLY A 184 11.40 -1.42 -7.89
N SER A 185 12.11 -1.11 -8.96
CA SER A 185 12.36 -2.02 -10.08
C SER A 185 13.72 -1.70 -10.71
N ILE A 186 14.05 -2.39 -11.80
CA ILE A 186 15.19 -2.03 -12.66
C ILE A 186 15.04 -0.64 -13.29
N ASP A 187 13.81 -0.17 -13.50
CA ASP A 187 13.51 1.11 -14.14
C ASP A 187 13.56 2.29 -13.14
N TYR A 188 13.35 2.02 -11.85
CA TYR A 188 13.32 3.04 -10.80
C TYR A 188 13.81 2.50 -9.45
N GLN A 189 14.76 3.21 -8.84
CA GLN A 189 15.30 2.82 -7.52
C GLN A 189 14.26 2.90 -6.40
N TYR A 190 13.35 3.88 -6.50
CA TYR A 190 12.30 4.17 -5.54
C TYR A 190 11.01 4.53 -6.27
N TYR A 191 9.91 3.87 -5.92
CA TYR A 191 8.57 4.14 -6.40
C TYR A 191 7.61 4.31 -5.22
N LEU A 192 6.91 5.43 -5.24
CA LEU A 192 5.95 5.81 -4.22
C LEU A 192 4.65 6.22 -4.90
N GLU A 193 3.56 5.54 -4.52
CA GLU A 193 2.22 5.84 -5.03
C GLU A 193 1.30 6.28 -3.88
N TYR A 194 0.45 7.27 -4.13
CA TYR A 194 -0.60 7.71 -3.21
C TYR A 194 -1.90 8.00 -3.94
N VAL A 195 -3.01 7.41 -3.48
CA VAL A 195 -4.32 7.50 -4.16
C VAL A 195 -5.15 8.68 -3.65
N LEU A 196 -5.31 9.73 -4.47
CA LEU A 196 -6.13 10.92 -4.18
C LEU A 196 -7.59 10.81 -4.65
N THR A 197 -7.89 9.85 -5.53
CA THR A 197 -9.23 9.72 -6.12
C THR A 197 -10.24 9.12 -5.14
N ALA A 198 -9.78 8.52 -4.04
CA ALA A 198 -10.60 8.01 -2.96
C ALA A 198 -11.46 9.11 -2.28
N ALA A 199 -11.04 10.37 -2.33
CA ALA A 199 -11.78 11.53 -1.86
C ALA A 199 -13.16 11.68 -2.51
N LYS A 200 -13.34 11.11 -3.71
CA LYS A 200 -14.62 11.10 -4.43
C LYS A 200 -15.74 10.37 -3.67
N ARG A 201 -15.40 9.56 -2.65
CA ARG A 201 -16.37 8.84 -1.82
C ARG A 201 -16.91 9.66 -0.64
N TRP A 202 -16.32 10.83 -0.35
CA TRP A 202 -16.86 11.79 0.61
C TRP A 202 -17.89 12.72 -0.06
N ALA A 203 -18.69 13.42 0.74
CA ALA A 203 -19.86 14.15 0.26
C ALA A 203 -19.54 15.22 -0.81
N ASN A 204 -18.43 15.94 -0.64
CA ASN A 204 -17.99 16.97 -1.58
C ASN A 204 -17.28 16.41 -2.82
N LYS A 205 -17.02 15.10 -2.87
CA LYS A 205 -16.37 14.39 -3.98
C LYS A 205 -15.00 14.94 -4.41
N GLN A 206 -14.37 15.72 -3.55
CA GLN A 206 -13.09 16.40 -3.80
C GLN A 206 -12.35 16.67 -2.49
N ILE A 207 -11.16 17.24 -2.60
CA ILE A 207 -10.42 17.82 -1.48
C ILE A 207 -10.41 19.33 -1.73
N ASP A 208 -10.98 20.13 -0.82
CA ASP A 208 -11.07 21.58 -1.08
C ASP A 208 -9.70 22.28 -0.97
N ASP A 209 -8.86 21.87 -0.01
CA ASP A 209 -7.49 22.36 0.20
C ASP A 209 -6.52 21.17 0.37
N PHE A 210 -5.58 21.00 -0.55
CA PHE A 210 -4.60 19.92 -0.54
C PHE A 210 -3.18 20.45 -0.42
N THR A 211 -2.41 19.93 0.53
CA THR A 211 -0.98 20.18 0.67
C THR A 211 -0.21 18.87 0.68
N LEU A 212 0.81 18.78 -0.18
CA LEU A 212 1.80 17.71 -0.17
C LEU A 212 3.12 18.25 0.40
N ILE A 213 3.63 17.59 1.43
CA ILE A 213 4.94 17.87 2.02
C ILE A 213 5.80 16.61 1.82
N VAL A 214 6.92 16.76 1.12
CA VAL A 214 7.89 15.69 0.90
C VAL A 214 9.21 16.11 1.53
N ASP A 215 9.70 15.29 2.44
CA ASP A 215 10.95 15.49 3.17
C ASP A 215 11.78 14.20 3.09
N MET A 216 12.73 14.17 2.15
CA MET A 216 13.58 13.00 1.93
C MET A 216 14.91 13.08 2.70
N GLY A 217 15.04 14.06 3.61
CA GLY A 217 16.31 14.41 4.25
C GLY A 217 17.33 14.99 3.26
N ASP A 218 18.55 15.17 3.75
CA ASP A 218 19.66 15.65 2.92
C ASP A 218 20.14 14.55 1.96
N VAL A 219 20.49 14.97 0.74
CA VAL A 219 21.16 14.10 -0.23
C VAL A 219 22.63 13.99 0.19
N THR A 220 22.99 12.92 0.90
CA THR A 220 24.39 12.56 1.16
C THR A 220 24.97 11.74 0.03
#